data_AF-A0AAW1IAT1-F1
#
_entry.id   AF-A0AAW1IAT1-F1
#
_cell.length_a   1.000
_cell.length_b   1.000
_cell.length_c   1.000
_cell.angle_alpha   90.00
_cell.angle_beta   90.00
_cell.angle_gamma   90.00
#
_symmetry.space_group_name_H-M   'P 1'
#
loop_
_entity.id
_entity.type
_entity.pdbx_description
1 polymer ?
#
loop_
_entity_poly.entity_id
_entity_poly.type
_entity_poly.pdbx_seq_one_letter_code
_entity_poly.pdbx_strand_id
1 'polypeptide(L)'
;MTTDSVAPVKIIAPTVEQLNADHITQLADKYWAPHTMENHSPFNADVIEDIYHQDIRGSNFSIRRIMILEFSQYLENYLWPNYKPDATHAHVMSIVIMLNEKFRERVQVWQAFKKNNEYFPQFFQQVLCFCLEDDELLINIREQTALLVFLNHCFNSMEEVICRDRVKRLVSLSMWISLQPERREHEFKLCPKWKKYWKAILRKDKQDQIEKLNWERTFLHKLMLKFIRILDTISATEIIPDDKVHYCERFLELITDLEALLPTRRFFNTVLDDCHLVVRCQLSNLVNRPEGHLFCQV
;
A
#
# COMPACT_ATOMS: atom_id res chain seq x y z
N MET A 1 35.48 -5.98 24.08
CA MET A 1 34.96 -4.89 23.25
C MET A 1 33.47 -4.85 23.47
N THR A 2 33.02 -3.76 24.06
CA THR A 2 31.67 -3.54 24.59
C THR A 2 30.64 -3.46 23.47
N THR A 3 29.57 -4.23 23.61
CA THR A 3 28.39 -4.21 22.75
C THR A 3 27.57 -2.96 23.08
N ASP A 4 27.67 -1.93 22.25
CA ASP A 4 26.78 -0.77 22.33
C ASP A 4 25.40 -1.17 21.82
N SER A 5 24.51 -1.49 22.77
CA SER A 5 23.09 -1.62 22.52
C SER A 5 22.51 -0.23 22.20
N VAL A 6 22.08 -0.01 20.96
CA VAL A 6 21.35 1.19 20.57
C VAL A 6 20.05 1.25 21.36
N ALA A 7 19.96 2.20 22.29
CA ALA A 7 18.77 2.43 23.09
C ALA A 7 17.59 2.90 22.20
N PRO A 8 16.34 2.51 22.51
CA PRO A 8 15.17 2.97 21.75
C PRO A 8 15.05 4.49 21.84
N VAL A 9 14.92 5.15 20.68
CA VAL A 9 14.70 6.60 20.59
C VAL A 9 13.36 6.91 21.24
N LYS A 10 13.37 7.48 22.45
CA LYS A 10 12.17 8.06 23.06
C LYS A 10 11.71 9.24 22.21
N ILE A 11 10.58 9.09 21.53
CA ILE A 11 9.90 10.19 20.84
C ILE A 11 9.39 11.14 21.92
N ILE A 12 10.12 12.24 22.15
CA ILE A 12 9.72 13.29 23.10
C ILE A 12 8.57 14.08 22.46
N ALA A 13 7.42 14.09 23.14
CA ALA A 13 6.29 14.91 22.72
C ALA A 13 6.69 16.40 22.75
N PRO A 14 6.42 17.17 21.68
CA PRO A 14 6.78 18.58 21.62
C PRO A 14 5.99 19.42 22.63
N THR A 15 6.60 20.53 23.08
CA THR A 15 5.90 21.52 23.89
C THR A 15 4.83 22.24 23.07
N VAL A 16 3.79 22.76 23.74
CA VAL A 16 2.69 23.49 23.09
C VAL A 16 3.21 24.67 22.24
N GLU A 17 4.26 25.35 22.69
CA GLU A 17 4.91 26.44 21.96
C GLU A 17 5.60 25.96 20.68
N GLN A 18 6.24 24.79 20.70
CA GLN A 18 6.86 24.19 19.51
C GLN A 18 5.82 23.67 18.51
N LEU A 19 4.65 23.25 18.97
CA LEU A 19 3.53 22.87 18.10
C LEU A 19 2.94 24.11 17.43
N ASN A 20 2.67 25.19 18.17
CA ASN A 20 2.08 26.42 17.61
C ASN A 20 3.02 27.14 16.60
N ALA A 21 4.33 26.94 16.73
CA ALA A 21 5.32 27.45 15.78
C ALA A 21 5.56 26.52 14.58
N ASP A 22 4.99 25.30 14.55
CA ASP A 22 5.22 24.34 13.49
C ASP A 22 4.49 24.75 12.20
N HIS A 23 5.18 24.57 11.07
CA HIS A 23 4.66 24.86 9.72
C HIS A 23 3.32 24.16 9.45
N ILE A 24 3.18 22.89 9.84
CA ILE A 24 1.96 22.12 9.62
C ILE A 24 0.82 22.72 10.44
N THR A 25 1.07 23.10 11.69
CA THR A 25 0.04 23.68 12.56
C THR A 25 -0.47 25.01 12.02
N GLN A 26 0.42 25.87 11.52
CA GLN A 26 0.01 27.13 10.88
C GLN A 26 -0.84 26.90 9.61
N LEU A 27 -0.46 25.92 8.78
CA LEU A 27 -1.26 25.54 7.63
C LEU A 27 -2.60 24.95 8.04
N ALA A 28 -2.63 24.10 9.06
CA ALA A 28 -3.85 23.51 9.58
C ALA A 28 -4.83 24.60 10.03
N ASP A 29 -4.37 25.54 10.88
CA ASP A 29 -5.19 26.63 11.38
C ASP A 29 -5.76 27.50 10.25
N LYS A 30 -5.01 27.66 9.16
CA LYS A 30 -5.44 28.43 7.99
C LYS A 30 -6.45 27.71 7.11
N TYR A 31 -6.42 26.38 7.04
CA TYR A 31 -7.10 25.64 5.97
C TYR A 31 -8.05 24.51 6.38
N TRP A 32 -7.80 23.81 7.50
CA TRP A 32 -8.60 22.60 7.82
C TRP A 32 -8.76 22.26 9.30
N ALA A 33 -8.05 22.94 10.21
CA ALA A 33 -8.12 22.63 11.62
C ALA A 33 -9.54 22.90 12.17
N PRO A 34 -10.13 21.98 12.96
CA PRO A 34 -11.52 22.11 13.39
C PRO A 34 -11.82 23.37 14.20
N HIS A 35 -10.84 23.86 14.97
CA HIS A 35 -11.00 24.98 15.90
C HIS A 35 -10.95 26.35 15.21
N THR A 36 -10.57 26.42 13.93
CA THR A 36 -10.51 27.65 13.12
C THR A 36 -11.49 27.65 11.94
N MET A 37 -12.46 26.73 11.93
CA MET A 37 -13.38 26.48 10.80
C MET A 37 -14.07 27.73 10.23
N GLU A 38 -14.36 28.73 11.06
CA GLU A 38 -15.03 29.97 10.62
C GLU A 38 -14.14 30.87 9.75
N ASN A 39 -12.82 30.71 9.82
CA ASN A 39 -11.83 31.58 9.18
C ASN A 39 -10.93 30.83 8.18
N HIS A 40 -11.34 29.64 7.72
CA HIS A 40 -10.56 28.87 6.76
C HIS A 40 -10.46 29.59 5.41
N SER A 41 -9.27 29.58 4.84
CA SER A 41 -9.04 29.98 3.46
C SER A 41 -9.63 28.93 2.50
N PRO A 42 -9.96 29.32 1.25
CA PRO A 42 -10.39 28.37 0.23
C PRO A 42 -9.35 27.26 0.00
N PHE A 43 -9.83 26.09 -0.45
CA PHE A 43 -8.96 24.97 -0.81
C PHE A 43 -7.87 25.40 -1.80
N ASN A 44 -6.63 24.96 -1.55
CA ASN A 44 -5.50 25.14 -2.43
C ASN A 44 -4.73 23.83 -2.58
N ALA A 45 -4.67 23.29 -3.79
CA ALA A 45 -3.95 22.04 -4.07
C ALA A 45 -2.44 22.14 -3.80
N ASP A 46 -1.85 23.33 -3.96
CA ASP A 46 -0.41 23.54 -3.73
C ASP A 46 -0.02 23.28 -2.27
N VAL A 47 -0.95 23.45 -1.32
CA VAL A 47 -0.71 23.13 0.10
C VAL A 47 -0.43 21.64 0.29
N ILE A 48 -1.10 20.77 -0.48
CA ILE A 48 -0.87 19.33 -0.44
C ILE A 48 0.51 19.00 -1.01
N GLU A 49 0.88 19.63 -2.12
CA GLU A 49 2.22 19.47 -2.72
C GLU A 49 3.33 19.93 -1.77
N ASP A 50 3.16 21.09 -1.15
CA ASP A 50 4.13 21.66 -0.20
C ASP A 50 4.31 20.76 1.02
N ILE A 51 3.20 20.34 1.66
CA ILE A 51 3.25 19.41 2.80
C ILE A 51 3.89 18.09 2.37
N TYR A 52 3.54 17.57 1.20
CA TYR A 52 4.10 16.32 0.73
C TYR A 52 5.62 16.41 0.53
N HIS A 53 6.07 17.41 -0.20
CA HIS A 53 7.48 17.54 -0.57
C HIS A 53 8.37 18.01 0.58
N GLN A 54 7.88 18.89 1.45
CA GLN A 54 8.67 19.44 2.56
C GLN A 54 8.53 18.59 3.83
N ASP A 55 7.31 18.20 4.15
CA ASP A 55 6.97 17.71 5.49
C ASP A 55 6.80 16.19 5.56
N ILE A 56 6.42 15.54 4.46
CA ILE A 56 6.30 14.08 4.40
C ILE A 56 7.56 13.48 3.77
N ARG A 57 7.79 13.71 2.47
CA ARG A 57 8.94 13.17 1.73
C ARG A 57 10.24 13.88 2.11
N GLY A 58 10.23 15.21 2.24
CA GLY A 58 11.40 16.01 2.61
C GLY A 58 11.92 15.74 4.03
N SER A 59 11.05 15.31 4.93
CA SER A 59 11.41 14.88 6.28
C SER A 59 11.76 13.39 6.39
N ASN A 60 11.83 12.69 5.25
CA ASN A 60 12.03 11.26 5.15
C ASN A 60 10.98 10.43 5.95
N PHE A 61 9.71 10.80 5.82
CA PHE A 61 8.56 10.16 6.49
C PHE A 61 8.67 10.19 8.02
N SER A 62 9.04 11.36 8.56
CA SER A 62 9.15 11.56 10.00
C SER A 62 7.82 11.26 10.68
N ILE A 63 7.82 10.26 11.57
CA ILE A 63 6.64 9.85 12.37
C ILE A 63 6.05 11.06 13.08
N ARG A 64 6.90 11.94 13.66
CA ARG A 64 6.43 13.14 14.36
C ARG A 64 5.63 14.08 13.44
N ARG A 65 6.06 14.28 12.19
CA ARG A 65 5.35 15.17 11.24
C ARG A 65 4.02 14.55 10.78
N ILE A 66 4.05 13.24 10.52
CA ILE A 66 2.85 12.46 10.17
C ILE A 66 1.81 12.48 11.31
N MET A 67 2.25 12.32 12.56
CA MET A 67 1.37 12.43 13.74
C MET A 67 0.72 13.82 13.86
N ILE A 68 1.45 14.90 13.60
CA ILE A 68 0.90 16.26 13.64
C ILE A 68 -0.18 16.43 12.55
N LEU A 69 0.05 15.92 11.34
CA LEU A 69 -0.93 15.94 10.26
C LEU A 69 -2.20 15.15 10.65
N GLU A 70 -2.05 13.94 11.19
CA GLU A 70 -3.18 13.12 11.63
C GLU A 70 -3.98 13.80 12.75
N PHE A 71 -3.29 14.32 13.78
CA PHE A 71 -3.92 15.00 14.91
C PHE A 71 -4.70 16.26 14.47
N SER A 72 -4.21 16.94 13.44
CA SER A 72 -4.88 18.11 12.85
C SER A 72 -6.08 17.76 11.96
N GLN A 73 -6.40 16.48 11.77
CA GLN A 73 -7.47 15.96 10.89
C GLN A 73 -7.24 16.28 9.41
N TYR A 74 -5.99 16.19 8.95
CA TYR A 74 -5.61 16.48 7.57
C TYR A 74 -6.35 15.62 6.55
N LEU A 75 -6.57 14.33 6.85
CA LEU A 75 -7.30 13.41 5.96
C LEU A 75 -8.77 13.82 5.80
N GLU A 76 -9.48 13.98 6.91
CA GLU A 76 -10.93 14.17 6.95
C GLU A 76 -11.34 15.55 6.49
N ASN A 77 -10.52 16.57 6.74
CA ASN A 77 -10.89 17.97 6.52
C ASN A 77 -10.21 18.59 5.30
N TYR A 78 -9.09 18.05 4.81
CA TYR A 78 -8.37 18.64 3.67
C TYR A 78 -8.14 17.67 2.51
N LEU A 79 -7.65 16.46 2.76
CA LEU A 79 -7.29 15.54 1.68
C LEU A 79 -8.52 14.93 1.01
N TRP A 80 -9.32 14.16 1.74
CA TRP A 80 -10.38 13.36 1.14
C TRP A 80 -11.56 14.18 0.58
N PRO A 81 -12.06 15.23 1.27
CA PRO A 81 -13.13 16.06 0.71
C PRO A 81 -12.77 16.73 -0.61
N ASN A 82 -11.48 16.99 -0.83
CA ASN A 82 -10.96 17.65 -2.03
C ASN A 82 -10.32 16.69 -3.03
N TYR A 83 -10.34 15.38 -2.77
CA TYR A 83 -9.84 14.37 -3.69
C TYR A 83 -10.70 14.28 -4.95
N LYS A 84 -10.04 14.18 -6.10
CA LYS A 84 -10.64 13.97 -7.42
C LYS A 84 -9.86 12.90 -8.19
N PRO A 85 -10.44 12.24 -9.20
CA PRO A 85 -9.76 11.20 -9.97
C PRO A 85 -8.48 11.64 -10.70
N ASP A 86 -8.28 12.94 -10.90
CA ASP A 86 -7.09 13.58 -11.49
C ASP A 86 -6.08 14.06 -10.43
N ALA A 87 -6.24 13.63 -9.17
CA ALA A 87 -5.35 13.96 -8.07
C ALA A 87 -3.89 13.58 -8.37
N THR A 88 -2.99 14.41 -7.88
CA THR A 88 -1.54 14.27 -8.06
C THR A 88 -0.96 13.13 -7.21
N HIS A 89 0.29 12.75 -7.51
CA HIS A 89 1.05 11.79 -6.72
C HIS A 89 1.10 12.17 -5.24
N ALA A 90 1.41 13.44 -4.93
CA ALA A 90 1.46 13.96 -3.57
C ALA A 90 0.14 13.79 -2.82
N HIS A 91 -0.99 14.05 -3.49
CA HIS A 91 -2.32 13.90 -2.90
C HIS A 91 -2.65 12.44 -2.60
N VAL A 92 -2.43 11.54 -3.57
CA VAL A 92 -2.67 10.09 -3.38
C VAL A 92 -1.79 9.54 -2.27
N MET A 93 -0.49 9.85 -2.28
CA MET A 93 0.44 9.38 -1.26
C MET A 93 0.15 9.98 0.11
N SER A 94 -0.22 11.25 0.21
CA SER A 94 -0.63 11.85 1.48
C SER A 94 -1.84 11.13 2.08
N ILE A 95 -2.83 10.75 1.27
CA ILE A 95 -3.97 9.95 1.73
C ILE A 95 -3.49 8.59 2.24
N VAL A 96 -2.68 7.86 1.47
CA VAL A 96 -2.12 6.55 1.85
C VAL A 96 -1.41 6.62 3.21
N ILE A 97 -0.59 7.66 3.41
CA ILE A 97 0.20 7.84 4.63
C ILE A 97 -0.69 8.13 5.83
N MET A 98 -1.70 9.00 5.68
CA MET A 98 -2.67 9.26 6.76
C MET A 98 -3.48 8.01 7.12
N LEU A 99 -3.85 7.18 6.13
CA LEU A 99 -4.58 5.93 6.40
C LEU A 99 -3.71 4.95 7.18
N ASN A 100 -2.45 4.75 6.77
CA ASN A 100 -1.50 3.90 7.48
C ASN A 100 -1.26 4.40 8.91
N GLU A 101 -1.16 5.72 9.10
CA GLU A 101 -1.01 6.32 10.42
C GLU A 101 -2.22 6.04 11.32
N LYS A 102 -3.44 6.15 10.78
CA LYS A 102 -4.65 5.80 11.53
C LYS A 102 -4.69 4.33 11.94
N PHE A 103 -4.20 3.43 11.09
CA PHE A 103 -4.03 2.02 11.46
C PHE A 103 -2.98 1.84 12.56
N ARG A 104 -1.86 2.57 12.49
CA ARG A 104 -0.79 2.55 13.51
C ARG A 104 -1.32 2.99 14.88
N GLU A 105 -2.12 4.04 14.92
CA GLU A 105 -2.76 4.58 16.13
C GLU A 105 -4.04 3.82 16.54
N ARG A 106 -4.46 2.82 15.75
CA ARG A 106 -5.64 1.97 16.01
C ARG A 106 -6.94 2.76 16.13
N VAL A 107 -7.11 3.79 15.31
CA VAL A 107 -8.32 4.62 15.25
C VAL A 107 -9.21 4.23 14.07
N GLN A 108 -10.41 4.81 13.99
CA GLN A 108 -11.38 4.52 12.93
C GLN A 108 -10.89 5.07 11.57
N VAL A 109 -10.57 4.16 10.64
CA VAL A 109 -9.99 4.52 9.33
C VAL A 109 -11.08 4.81 8.30
N TRP A 110 -11.99 3.85 8.10
CA TRP A 110 -12.89 3.85 6.95
C TRP A 110 -14.01 4.90 7.03
N GLN A 111 -14.21 5.50 8.20
CA GLN A 111 -15.19 6.57 8.43
C GLN A 111 -14.87 7.85 7.64
N ALA A 112 -13.59 8.07 7.29
CA ALA A 112 -13.16 9.21 6.47
C ALA A 112 -13.83 9.21 5.09
N PHE A 113 -14.17 8.03 4.55
CA PHE A 113 -14.74 7.85 3.21
C PHE A 113 -16.26 7.96 3.15
N LYS A 114 -16.92 8.40 4.23
CA LYS A 114 -18.39 8.58 4.25
C LYS A 114 -18.88 9.60 3.23
N LYS A 115 -18.12 10.68 3.05
CA LYS A 115 -18.35 11.68 1.99
C LYS A 115 -17.55 11.26 0.75
N ASN A 116 -18.05 11.55 -0.44
CA ASN A 116 -17.37 11.30 -1.71
C ASN A 116 -16.91 9.83 -1.92
N ASN A 117 -17.63 8.85 -1.35
CA ASN A 117 -17.30 7.42 -1.44
C ASN A 117 -17.19 6.94 -2.90
N GLU A 118 -17.92 7.57 -3.82
CA GLU A 118 -17.89 7.29 -5.26
C GLU A 118 -16.50 7.46 -5.91
N TYR A 119 -15.57 8.15 -5.26
CA TYR A 119 -14.19 8.35 -5.73
C TYR A 119 -13.21 7.29 -5.21
N PHE A 120 -13.56 6.53 -4.17
CA PHE A 120 -12.70 5.47 -3.64
C PHE A 120 -12.28 4.42 -4.69
N PRO A 121 -13.15 3.99 -5.63
CA PRO A 121 -12.74 3.07 -6.69
C PRO A 121 -11.58 3.57 -7.54
N GLN A 122 -11.56 4.87 -7.86
CA GLN A 122 -10.54 5.53 -8.65
C GLN A 122 -9.27 5.73 -7.83
N PHE A 123 -9.40 6.16 -6.56
CA PHE A 123 -8.28 6.23 -5.63
C PHE A 123 -7.58 4.88 -5.48
N PHE A 124 -8.34 3.82 -5.22
CA PHE A 124 -7.79 2.47 -5.10
C PHE A 124 -7.10 2.03 -6.39
N GLN A 125 -7.66 2.35 -7.56
CA GLN A 125 -7.02 2.07 -8.84
C GLN A 125 -5.68 2.82 -9.00
N GLN A 126 -5.59 4.09 -8.60
CA GLN A 126 -4.33 4.84 -8.61
C GLN A 126 -3.30 4.22 -7.67
N VAL A 127 -3.71 3.81 -6.46
CA VAL A 127 -2.85 3.06 -5.52
C VAL A 127 -2.29 1.80 -6.17
N LEU A 128 -3.12 0.98 -6.83
CA LEU A 128 -2.64 -0.21 -7.52
C LEU A 128 -1.66 0.14 -8.66
N CYS A 129 -1.89 1.22 -9.40
CA CYS A 129 -0.97 1.67 -10.43
C CYS A 129 0.39 2.05 -9.82
N PHE A 130 0.40 2.83 -8.73
CA PHE A 130 1.63 3.21 -8.04
C PHE A 130 2.36 2.02 -7.40
N CYS A 131 1.65 0.99 -6.94
CA CYS A 131 2.29 -0.25 -6.48
C CYS A 131 3.14 -0.91 -7.59
N LEU A 132 2.77 -0.75 -8.86
CA LEU A 132 3.46 -1.31 -10.03
C LEU A 132 4.37 -0.31 -10.76
N GLU A 133 4.47 0.93 -10.30
CA GLU A 133 5.33 1.95 -10.91
C GLU A 133 6.81 1.61 -10.69
N ASP A 134 7.61 1.63 -11.75
CA ASP A 134 9.03 1.27 -11.73
C ASP A 134 9.94 2.53 -11.86
N ASP A 135 9.38 3.72 -12.10
CA ASP A 135 10.14 4.98 -12.09
C ASP A 135 10.57 5.38 -10.67
N GLU A 136 11.84 5.09 -10.33
CA GLU A 136 12.45 5.41 -9.03
C GLU A 136 12.53 6.92 -8.74
N LEU A 137 12.47 7.79 -9.76
CA LEU A 137 12.42 9.24 -9.57
C LEU A 137 11.05 9.68 -9.07
N LEU A 138 10.00 9.06 -9.63
CA LEU A 138 8.62 9.30 -9.24
C LEU A 138 8.34 8.70 -7.85
N ILE A 139 8.64 7.41 -7.66
CA ILE A 139 8.29 6.67 -6.45
C ILE A 139 9.47 5.90 -5.84
N ASN A 140 9.92 6.37 -4.68
CA ASN A 140 10.98 5.74 -3.91
C ASN A 140 10.47 4.50 -3.14
N ILE A 141 11.41 3.71 -2.61
CA ILE A 141 11.09 2.46 -1.91
C ILE A 141 10.21 2.67 -0.67
N ARG A 142 10.35 3.79 0.07
CA ARG A 142 9.49 4.07 1.24
C ARG A 142 8.04 4.32 0.84
N GLU A 143 7.81 5.06 -0.23
CA GLU A 143 6.48 5.27 -0.82
C GLU A 143 5.88 3.93 -1.27
N GLN A 144 6.67 3.09 -1.95
CA GLN A 144 6.24 1.75 -2.35
C GLN A 144 5.89 0.86 -1.14
N THR A 145 6.68 0.92 -0.07
CA THR A 145 6.38 0.22 1.19
C THR A 145 5.08 0.73 1.82
N ALA A 146 4.85 2.04 1.85
CA ALA A 146 3.60 2.61 2.37
C ALA A 146 2.38 2.14 1.57
N LEU A 147 2.50 2.01 0.25
CA LEU A 147 1.44 1.46 -0.60
C LEU A 147 1.17 -0.02 -0.30
N LEU A 148 2.21 -0.83 -0.08
CA LEU A 148 2.05 -2.24 0.32
C LEU A 148 1.33 -2.37 1.66
N VAL A 149 1.71 -1.56 2.64
CA VAL A 149 1.06 -1.54 3.97
C VAL A 149 -0.41 -1.18 3.84
N PHE A 150 -0.74 -0.13 3.07
CA PHE A 150 -2.13 0.26 2.82
C PHE A 150 -2.91 -0.85 2.09
N LEU A 151 -2.32 -1.46 1.07
CA LEU A 151 -2.93 -2.56 0.34
C LEU A 151 -3.21 -3.75 1.29
N ASN A 152 -2.30 -4.06 2.19
CA ASN A 152 -2.48 -5.09 3.19
C ASN A 152 -3.65 -4.75 4.14
N HIS A 153 -3.74 -3.51 4.61
CA HIS A 153 -4.89 -3.05 5.38
C HIS A 153 -6.21 -3.21 4.63
N CYS A 154 -6.25 -2.94 3.31
CA CYS A 154 -7.46 -3.19 2.51
C CYS A 154 -7.85 -4.68 2.45
N PHE A 155 -6.88 -5.59 2.35
CA PHE A 155 -7.16 -7.04 2.38
C PHE A 155 -7.61 -7.51 3.77
N ASN A 156 -7.05 -6.93 4.83
CA ASN A 156 -7.40 -7.22 6.23
C ASN A 156 -8.71 -6.55 6.69
N SER A 157 -9.34 -5.71 5.85
CA SER A 157 -10.63 -5.06 6.13
C SER A 157 -11.74 -5.50 5.17
N MET A 158 -11.80 -6.78 4.80
CA MET A 158 -12.83 -7.31 3.90
C MET A 158 -14.27 -7.30 4.47
N GLU A 159 -14.45 -7.06 5.77
CA GLU A 159 -15.73 -6.78 6.40
C GLU A 159 -16.33 -5.45 5.92
N GLU A 160 -15.47 -4.49 5.60
CA GLU A 160 -15.86 -3.18 5.08
C GLU A 160 -16.21 -3.28 3.60
N VAL A 161 -17.42 -2.86 3.24
CA VAL A 161 -17.96 -2.98 1.87
C VAL A 161 -17.03 -2.28 0.86
N ILE A 162 -16.55 -1.08 1.24
CA ILE A 162 -15.70 -0.24 0.41
C ILE A 162 -14.38 -0.93 0.02
N CYS A 163 -13.79 -1.70 0.94
CA CYS A 163 -12.58 -2.47 0.70
C CYS A 163 -12.90 -3.77 -0.04
N ARG A 164 -13.89 -4.53 0.46
CA ARG A 164 -14.27 -5.85 -0.09
C ARG A 164 -14.56 -5.80 -1.58
N ASP A 165 -15.30 -4.80 -2.05
CA ASP A 165 -15.68 -4.66 -3.46
C ASP A 165 -14.47 -4.37 -4.36
N ARG A 166 -13.39 -3.83 -3.79
CA ARG A 166 -12.14 -3.58 -4.50
C ARG A 166 -11.23 -4.80 -4.47
N VAL A 167 -10.88 -5.30 -3.29
CA VAL A 167 -9.86 -6.34 -3.11
C VAL A 167 -10.32 -7.72 -3.59
N LYS A 168 -11.61 -8.06 -3.47
CA LYS A 168 -12.15 -9.36 -3.93
C LYS A 168 -11.88 -9.61 -5.42
N ARG A 169 -11.82 -8.55 -6.22
CA ARG A 169 -11.57 -8.66 -7.67
C ARG A 169 -10.14 -9.13 -7.96
N LEU A 170 -9.19 -8.82 -7.09
CA LEU A 170 -7.76 -9.16 -7.21
C LEU A 170 -7.46 -10.63 -6.85
N VAL A 171 -8.31 -11.26 -6.05
CA VAL A 171 -8.13 -12.64 -5.54
C VAL A 171 -9.22 -13.61 -5.99
N SER A 172 -9.97 -13.26 -7.03
CA SER A 172 -11.03 -14.11 -7.58
C SER A 172 -10.48 -15.11 -8.59
N LEU A 173 -11.27 -16.12 -8.96
CA LEU A 173 -10.88 -17.15 -9.95
C LEU A 173 -10.32 -16.57 -11.24
N SER A 174 -10.74 -15.36 -11.65
CA SER A 174 -10.26 -14.68 -12.86
C SER A 174 -8.76 -14.34 -12.82
N MET A 175 -8.14 -14.32 -11.64
CA MET A 175 -6.69 -14.09 -11.49
C MET A 175 -5.85 -15.18 -12.15
N TRP A 176 -6.40 -16.40 -12.33
CA TRP A 176 -5.72 -17.50 -13.03
C TRP A 176 -5.41 -17.21 -14.51
N ILE A 177 -5.74 -16.01 -15.01
CA ILE A 177 -5.23 -15.55 -16.29
C ILE A 177 -3.71 -15.40 -16.26
N SER A 178 -3.12 -15.13 -15.08
CA SER A 178 -1.67 -15.02 -14.88
C SER A 178 -0.95 -16.37 -14.89
N LEU A 179 -1.66 -17.48 -14.65
CA LEU A 179 -1.06 -18.82 -14.67
C LEU A 179 -0.63 -19.20 -16.08
N GLN A 180 0.45 -19.99 -16.15
CA GLN A 180 0.80 -20.71 -17.37
C GLN A 180 -0.38 -21.55 -17.88
N PRO A 181 -0.63 -21.61 -19.21
CA PRO A 181 -1.78 -22.32 -19.77
C PRO A 181 -1.89 -23.78 -19.31
N GLU A 182 -0.77 -24.48 -19.25
CA GLU A 182 -0.66 -25.88 -18.84
C GLU A 182 -0.98 -26.04 -17.35
N ARG A 183 -0.43 -25.16 -16.49
CA ARG A 183 -0.74 -25.12 -15.06
C ARG A 183 -2.23 -24.90 -14.84
N ARG A 184 -2.82 -23.89 -15.50
CA ARG A 184 -4.26 -23.61 -15.40
C ARG A 184 -5.13 -24.80 -15.83
N GLU A 185 -4.76 -25.46 -16.93
CA GLU A 185 -5.51 -26.64 -17.39
C GLU A 185 -5.36 -27.82 -16.42
N HIS A 186 -4.20 -27.99 -15.79
CA HIS A 186 -4.00 -28.97 -14.73
C HIS A 186 -4.97 -28.73 -13.56
N GLU A 187 -5.05 -27.50 -13.05
CA GLU A 187 -5.98 -27.13 -11.97
C GLU A 187 -7.45 -27.37 -12.34
N PHE A 188 -7.81 -27.09 -13.60
CA PHE A 188 -9.15 -27.39 -14.12
C PHE A 188 -9.44 -28.88 -14.21
N LYS A 189 -8.45 -29.74 -14.44
CA LYS A 189 -8.65 -31.20 -14.39
C LYS A 189 -8.88 -31.67 -12.96
N LEU A 190 -8.19 -31.09 -11.98
CA LEU A 190 -8.40 -31.38 -10.55
C LEU A 190 -9.79 -30.93 -10.08
N CYS A 191 -10.27 -29.78 -10.54
CA CYS A 191 -11.62 -29.29 -10.25
C CYS A 191 -12.36 -28.81 -11.52
N PRO A 192 -13.05 -29.71 -12.24
CA PRO A 192 -13.75 -29.38 -13.50
C PRO A 192 -14.81 -28.28 -13.38
N LYS A 193 -15.40 -28.10 -12.19
CA LYS A 193 -16.38 -27.03 -11.92
C LYS A 193 -15.78 -25.64 -12.12
N TRP A 194 -14.50 -25.43 -11.78
CA TRP A 194 -13.84 -24.14 -11.98
C TRP A 194 -13.69 -23.78 -13.45
N LYS A 195 -13.43 -24.76 -14.32
CA LYS A 195 -13.39 -24.52 -15.78
C LYS A 195 -14.71 -23.94 -16.31
N LYS A 196 -15.85 -24.42 -15.78
CA LYS A 196 -17.17 -23.90 -16.13
C LYS A 196 -17.33 -22.45 -15.67
N TYR A 197 -16.98 -22.13 -14.42
CA TYR A 197 -17.07 -20.77 -13.89
C TYR A 197 -16.11 -19.80 -14.58
N TRP A 198 -14.88 -20.23 -14.83
CA TRP A 198 -13.88 -19.50 -15.60
C TRP A 198 -14.41 -19.09 -16.98
N LYS A 199 -14.95 -20.05 -17.74
CA LYS A 199 -15.58 -19.76 -19.04
C LYS A 199 -16.76 -18.78 -18.92
N ALA A 200 -17.55 -18.88 -17.85
CA ALA A 200 -18.67 -17.96 -17.61
C ALA A 200 -18.19 -16.54 -17.26
N ILE A 201 -17.08 -16.40 -16.53
CA ILE A 201 -16.45 -15.10 -16.25
C ILE A 201 -15.99 -14.47 -17.57
N LEU A 202 -15.17 -15.18 -18.35
CA LEU A 202 -14.63 -14.64 -19.60
C LEU A 202 -15.72 -14.29 -20.62
N ARG A 203 -16.84 -15.02 -20.64
CA ARG A 203 -17.99 -14.69 -21.51
C ARG A 203 -18.72 -13.42 -21.13
N LYS A 204 -18.63 -12.97 -19.86
CA LYS A 204 -19.24 -11.73 -19.39
C LYS A 204 -18.38 -10.51 -19.66
N ASP A 205 -17.10 -10.71 -19.99
CA ASP A 205 -16.19 -9.62 -20.27
C ASP A 205 -16.57 -8.96 -21.59
N LYS A 206 -16.73 -7.63 -21.55
CA LYS A 206 -16.96 -6.84 -22.74
C LYS A 206 -15.62 -6.53 -23.40
N GLN A 207 -15.57 -6.56 -24.73
CA GLN A 207 -14.32 -6.42 -25.49
C GLN A 207 -13.55 -5.13 -25.18
N ASP A 208 -14.26 -4.03 -24.94
CA ASP A 208 -13.72 -2.72 -24.56
C ASP A 208 -13.13 -2.67 -23.13
N GLN A 209 -13.43 -3.67 -22.29
CA GLN A 209 -12.99 -3.71 -20.89
C GLN A 209 -11.93 -4.78 -20.62
N ILE A 210 -11.63 -5.65 -21.58
CA ILE A 210 -10.74 -6.81 -21.41
C ILE A 210 -9.36 -6.37 -20.90
N GLU A 211 -8.79 -5.30 -21.46
CA GLU A 211 -7.47 -4.83 -21.07
C GLU A 211 -7.43 -4.41 -19.60
N LYS A 212 -8.38 -3.56 -19.18
CA LYS A 212 -8.53 -3.12 -17.78
C LYS A 212 -8.75 -4.30 -16.85
N LEU A 213 -9.66 -5.23 -17.21
CA LEU A 213 -9.96 -6.40 -16.41
C LEU A 213 -8.74 -7.32 -16.27
N ASN A 214 -7.99 -7.54 -17.35
CA ASN A 214 -6.78 -8.36 -17.33
C ASN A 214 -5.66 -7.68 -16.55
N TRP A 215 -5.57 -6.36 -16.59
CA TRP A 215 -4.66 -5.61 -15.74
C TRP A 215 -4.95 -5.87 -14.25
N GLU A 216 -6.22 -5.74 -13.83
CA GLU A 216 -6.63 -6.01 -12.43
C GLU A 216 -6.38 -7.49 -12.05
N ARG A 217 -6.72 -8.44 -12.94
CA ARG A 217 -6.53 -9.89 -12.71
C ARG A 217 -5.08 -10.32 -12.58
N THR A 218 -4.17 -9.60 -13.23
CA THR A 218 -2.73 -9.89 -13.20
C THR A 218 -1.97 -9.04 -12.18
N PHE A 219 -2.65 -8.14 -11.46
CA PHE A 219 -2.01 -7.20 -10.54
C PHE A 219 -1.12 -7.89 -9.50
N LEU A 220 -1.65 -8.85 -8.72
CA LEU A 220 -0.87 -9.53 -7.68
C LEU A 220 0.31 -10.33 -8.24
N HIS A 221 0.14 -10.92 -9.44
CA HIS A 221 1.23 -11.61 -10.13
C HIS A 221 2.34 -10.62 -10.53
N LYS A 222 1.98 -9.49 -11.14
CA LYS A 222 2.93 -8.42 -11.50
C LYS A 222 3.62 -7.86 -10.26
N LEU A 223 2.90 -7.72 -9.14
CA LEU A 223 3.45 -7.26 -7.87
C LEU A 223 4.47 -8.25 -7.30
N MET A 224 4.19 -9.56 -7.34
CA MET A 224 5.17 -10.60 -6.98
C MET A 224 6.42 -10.55 -7.86
N LEU A 225 6.27 -10.37 -9.18
CA LEU A 225 7.41 -10.22 -10.07
C LEU A 225 8.23 -8.97 -9.75
N LYS A 226 7.58 -7.85 -9.44
CA LYS A 226 8.25 -6.61 -9.02
C LYS A 226 9.02 -6.80 -7.72
N PHE A 227 8.41 -7.45 -6.73
CA PHE A 227 9.11 -7.81 -5.49
C PHE A 227 10.35 -8.66 -5.75
N ILE A 228 10.26 -9.70 -6.60
CA ILE A 228 11.41 -10.54 -6.95
C ILE A 228 12.52 -9.69 -7.58
N ARG A 229 12.19 -8.76 -8.48
CA ARG A 229 13.19 -7.84 -9.05
C ARG A 229 13.88 -7.01 -7.98
N ILE A 230 13.13 -6.45 -7.02
CA ILE A 230 13.70 -5.66 -5.91
C ILE A 230 14.59 -6.53 -5.03
N LEU A 231 14.13 -7.74 -4.67
CA LEU A 231 14.88 -8.71 -3.88
C LEU A 231 16.21 -9.09 -4.57
N ASP A 232 16.19 -9.30 -5.88
CA ASP A 232 17.38 -9.63 -6.68
C ASP A 232 18.40 -8.47 -6.74
N THR A 233 17.97 -7.22 -6.46
CA THR A 233 18.91 -6.08 -6.37
C THR A 233 19.69 -6.04 -5.05
N ILE A 234 19.33 -6.87 -4.06
CA ILE A 234 20.01 -6.90 -2.77
C ILE A 234 21.34 -7.67 -2.92
N SER A 235 22.45 -6.95 -2.80
CA SER A 235 23.80 -7.51 -2.88
C SER A 235 24.12 -8.40 -1.67
N ALA A 236 24.91 -9.46 -1.92
CA ALA A 236 25.38 -10.35 -0.87
C ALA A 236 26.41 -9.70 0.07
N THR A 237 27.17 -8.73 -0.42
CA THR A 237 28.37 -8.22 0.28
C THR A 237 28.36 -6.71 0.52
N GLU A 238 27.60 -5.95 -0.27
CA GLU A 238 27.59 -4.49 -0.17
C GLU A 238 26.68 -4.01 0.97
N ILE A 239 26.80 -2.73 1.32
CA ILE A 239 25.87 -2.05 2.22
C ILE A 239 24.53 -1.96 1.50
N ILE A 240 23.47 -2.44 2.15
CA ILE A 240 22.12 -2.44 1.59
C ILE A 240 21.29 -1.32 2.21
N PRO A 241 20.41 -0.64 1.46
CA PRO A 241 19.49 0.31 2.04
C PRO A 241 18.44 -0.40 2.91
N ASP A 242 18.27 0.05 4.17
CA ASP A 242 17.27 -0.47 5.11
C ASP A 242 15.85 -0.46 4.50
N ASP A 243 15.54 0.56 3.69
CA ASP A 243 14.25 0.70 3.03
C ASP A 243 13.90 -0.50 2.13
N LYS A 244 14.90 -1.11 1.46
CA LYS A 244 14.68 -2.32 0.64
C LYS A 244 14.38 -3.54 1.49
N VAL A 245 15.05 -3.67 2.64
CA VAL A 245 14.78 -4.74 3.60
C VAL A 245 13.35 -4.61 4.12
N HIS A 246 12.97 -3.41 4.56
CA HIS A 246 11.61 -3.15 5.03
C HIS A 246 10.54 -3.35 3.96
N TYR A 247 10.81 -2.98 2.71
CA TYR A 247 9.93 -3.30 1.59
C TYR A 247 9.72 -4.82 1.47
N CYS A 248 10.79 -5.59 1.51
CA CYS A 248 10.73 -7.05 1.42
C CYS A 248 9.96 -7.67 2.59
N GLU A 249 10.17 -7.19 3.81
CA GLU A 249 9.43 -7.61 5.02
C GLU A 249 7.93 -7.33 4.90
N ARG A 250 7.55 -6.09 4.53
CA ARG A 250 6.13 -5.71 4.35
C ARG A 250 5.48 -6.44 3.18
N PHE A 251 6.25 -6.76 2.14
CA PHE A 251 5.74 -7.59 1.06
C PHE A 251 5.43 -9.01 1.53
N LEU A 252 6.32 -9.66 2.28
CA LEU A 252 6.03 -10.99 2.82
C LEU A 252 4.87 -10.98 3.81
N GLU A 253 4.73 -9.94 4.64
CA GLU A 253 3.56 -9.77 5.51
C GLU A 253 2.26 -9.77 4.70
N LEU A 254 2.18 -9.00 3.60
CA LEU A 254 1.03 -9.01 2.70
C LEU A 254 0.74 -10.41 2.14
N ILE A 255 1.77 -11.14 1.70
CA ILE A 255 1.60 -12.50 1.14
C ILE A 255 1.11 -13.47 2.22
N THR A 256 1.66 -13.39 3.42
CA THR A 256 1.28 -14.21 4.57
C THR A 256 -0.18 -13.95 4.95
N ASP A 257 -0.62 -12.70 5.04
CA ASP A 257 -2.01 -12.35 5.34
C ASP A 257 -2.98 -12.83 4.26
N LEU A 258 -2.61 -12.72 2.98
CA LEU A 258 -3.39 -13.26 1.87
C LEU A 258 -3.53 -14.79 1.95
N GLU A 259 -2.49 -15.51 2.35
CA GLU A 259 -2.49 -16.97 2.50
C GLU A 259 -3.13 -17.47 3.80
N ALA A 260 -3.26 -16.61 4.82
CA ALA A 260 -3.85 -16.95 6.10
C ALA A 260 -5.38 -17.03 6.05
N LEU A 261 -6.03 -16.27 5.16
CA LEU A 261 -7.48 -16.20 5.06
C LEU A 261 -8.02 -16.97 3.84
N LEU A 262 -9.00 -17.85 4.05
CA LEU A 262 -9.58 -18.66 2.96
C LEU A 262 -10.11 -17.85 1.75
N PRO A 263 -10.81 -16.70 1.93
CA PRO A 263 -11.35 -15.94 0.80
C PRO A 263 -10.28 -15.39 -0.15
N THR A 264 -9.10 -15.06 0.36
CA THR A 264 -7.94 -14.55 -0.39
C THR A 264 -7.07 -15.69 -0.90
N ARG A 265 -6.78 -16.68 -0.06
CA ARG A 265 -5.92 -17.84 -0.37
C ARG A 265 -6.44 -18.68 -1.53
N ARG A 266 -7.77 -18.90 -1.60
CA ARG A 266 -8.40 -19.94 -2.43
C ARG A 266 -7.89 -20.04 -3.88
N PHE A 267 -7.70 -18.91 -4.54
CA PHE A 267 -7.20 -18.86 -5.91
C PHE A 267 -5.79 -18.27 -6.00
N PHE A 268 -5.41 -17.45 -5.02
CA PHE A 268 -4.10 -16.83 -4.95
C PHE A 268 -2.98 -17.84 -4.70
N ASN A 269 -3.19 -18.84 -3.84
CA ASN A 269 -2.21 -19.87 -3.49
C ASN A 269 -1.60 -20.55 -4.73
N THR A 270 -2.43 -20.87 -5.72
CA THR A 270 -1.96 -21.47 -6.99
C THR A 270 -1.05 -20.52 -7.77
N VAL A 271 -1.38 -19.23 -7.80
CA VAL A 271 -0.57 -18.21 -8.51
C VAL A 271 0.74 -17.95 -7.77
N LEU A 272 0.70 -17.94 -6.44
CA LEU A 272 1.88 -17.83 -5.59
C LEU A 272 2.87 -18.98 -5.83
N ASP A 273 2.37 -20.20 -5.92
CA ASP A 273 3.16 -21.41 -6.22
C ASP A 273 3.75 -21.38 -7.64
N ASP A 274 2.97 -20.98 -8.65
CA ASP A 274 3.42 -20.82 -10.04
C ASP A 274 4.50 -19.75 -10.21
N CYS A 275 4.54 -18.75 -9.32
CA CYS A 275 5.60 -17.75 -9.25
C CYS A 275 6.89 -18.25 -8.60
N HIS A 276 6.88 -19.43 -7.97
CA HIS A 276 7.99 -19.98 -7.19
C HIS A 276 8.51 -19.00 -6.11
N LEU A 277 7.63 -18.15 -5.57
CA LEU A 277 8.02 -17.03 -4.72
C LEU A 277 8.84 -17.50 -3.51
N VAL A 278 8.36 -18.53 -2.81
CA VAL A 278 9.02 -19.07 -1.61
C VAL A 278 10.44 -19.55 -1.93
N VAL A 279 10.64 -20.26 -3.04
CA VAL A 279 11.96 -20.73 -3.48
C VAL A 279 12.86 -19.55 -3.81
N ARG A 280 12.34 -18.53 -4.51
CA ARG A 280 13.10 -17.31 -4.82
C ARG A 280 13.54 -16.57 -3.55
N CYS A 281 12.68 -16.49 -2.54
CA CYS A 281 13.04 -15.91 -1.24
C CYS A 281 14.16 -16.70 -0.55
N GLN A 282 14.03 -18.04 -0.49
CA GLN A 282 15.02 -18.92 0.14
C GLN A 282 16.40 -18.90 -0.54
N LEU A 283 16.44 -18.65 -1.84
CA LEU A 283 17.68 -18.55 -2.61
C LEU A 283 18.24 -17.12 -2.68
N SER A 284 17.55 -16.13 -2.10
CA SER A 284 17.97 -14.73 -2.15
C SER A 284 19.21 -14.45 -1.32
N ASN A 285 19.91 -13.36 -1.62
CA ASN A 285 21.03 -12.93 -0.79
C ASN A 285 20.57 -12.48 0.61
N LEU A 286 19.35 -11.92 0.72
CA LEU A 286 18.83 -11.35 1.96
C LEU A 286 18.76 -12.38 3.09
N VAL A 287 18.44 -13.65 2.81
CA VAL A 287 18.34 -14.68 3.86
C VAL A 287 19.67 -15.01 4.54
N ASN A 288 20.79 -14.73 3.87
CA ASN A 288 22.14 -14.99 4.39
C ASN A 288 22.69 -13.78 5.15
N ARG A 289 21.92 -12.70 5.27
CA ARG A 289 22.34 -11.44 5.86
C ARG A 289 21.76 -11.23 7.26
N PRO A 290 22.51 -10.58 8.17
CA PRO A 290 21.98 -10.25 9.49
C PRO A 290 20.76 -9.30 9.41
N GLU A 291 20.74 -8.38 8.44
CA GLU A 291 19.60 -7.49 8.21
C GLU A 291 18.33 -8.25 7.79
N GLY A 292 18.48 -9.43 7.16
CA GLY A 292 17.36 -10.27 6.72
C GLY A 292 16.77 -11.17 7.81
N HIS A 293 17.10 -10.97 9.08
CA HIS A 293 16.64 -11.85 10.15
C HIS A 293 15.11 -11.93 10.24
N LEU A 294 14.42 -10.79 10.20
CA LEU A 294 12.95 -10.75 10.24
C LEU A 294 12.36 -11.31 8.93
N PHE A 295 12.95 -10.99 7.78
CA PHE A 295 12.57 -11.57 6.49
C PHE A 295 12.58 -13.11 6.50
N CYS A 296 13.51 -13.74 7.23
CA CYS A 296 13.57 -15.19 7.39
C CYS A 296 12.51 -15.78 8.34
N GLN A 297 11.93 -14.96 9.23
CA GLN A 297 10.94 -15.40 10.22
C GLN A 297 9.51 -15.33 9.71
N VAL A 298 9.23 -14.39 8.81
CA VAL A 298 7.91 -14.16 8.18
C VAL A 298 7.63 -15.23 7.13
#